data_AF-A0A7X9ZVH7-F1
#
_entry.id   AF-A0A7X9ZVH7-F1
#
_cell.length_a   1.000
_cell.length_b   1.000
_cell.length_c   1.000
_cell.angle_alpha   90.00
_cell.angle_beta   90.00
_cell.angle_gamma   90.00
#
_symmetry.space_group_name_H-M   'P 1'
#
loop_
_entity.id
_entity.type
_entity.pdbx_description
1 polymer ?
#
loop_
_entity_poly.entity_id
_entity_poly.type
_entity_poly.pdbx_seq_one_letter_code
_entity_poly.pdbx_strand_id
1 'polypeptide(L)'
;MTAAVALVTLSTVPPLARAAAPTQSADSRADLYRRQLLAGKDVPCRTNASCAALGVAALDAGRIKDAQTLVAMEASLAEATALQAADTDAPKALSSARARIAMALVHQGDVQLKLGALPNARAYYRTALARGDDYPHDVLLGRAVGAARERFESIAHKDVVSGLPPDGARFRRYMLFGAWNSIDVKPVRGRHGVYRIDGDFVYPMVDAQGEPSANVGDLSAYVRFFGGVARVPVIETNGSAPLDATAKIVNLAPYEHRDDRCLIELRLVEPETLDVRTHGSPQACGFGHNVSADGRYFLMTGS
;
A
#
# COMPACT_ATOMS: atom_id res chain seq x y z
N MET A 1 -66.98 4.43 -73.51
CA MET A 1 -67.01 3.68 -72.24
C MET A 1 -65.62 3.13 -71.99
N THR A 2 -64.86 3.84 -71.15
CA THR A 2 -63.44 3.60 -70.86
C THR A 2 -63.33 2.81 -69.56
N ALA A 3 -62.62 1.68 -69.59
CA ALA A 3 -62.39 0.81 -68.45
C ALA A 3 -61.16 1.28 -67.65
N ALA A 4 -61.33 1.43 -66.32
CA ALA A 4 -60.25 1.74 -65.39
C ALA A 4 -59.79 0.45 -64.69
N VAL A 5 -58.51 0.14 -64.82
CA VAL A 5 -57.81 -0.94 -64.09
C VAL A 5 -57.20 -0.33 -62.84
N ALA A 6 -57.58 -0.83 -61.66
CA ALA A 6 -57.00 -0.42 -60.37
C ALA A 6 -55.85 -1.36 -59.99
N LEU A 7 -54.64 -0.81 -59.89
CA LEU A 7 -53.47 -1.47 -59.29
C LEU A 7 -53.54 -1.35 -57.76
N VAL A 8 -53.47 -2.50 -57.06
CA VAL A 8 -53.25 -2.57 -55.62
C VAL A 8 -51.74 -2.56 -55.37
N THR A 9 -51.24 -1.55 -54.65
CA THR A 9 -49.85 -1.49 -54.19
C THR A 9 -49.77 -1.99 -52.74
N LEU A 10 -48.96 -3.03 -52.51
CA LEU A 10 -48.62 -3.54 -51.18
C LEU A 10 -47.39 -2.78 -50.66
N SER A 11 -47.61 -1.87 -49.72
CA SER A 11 -46.55 -1.15 -49.01
C SER A 11 -46.00 -2.02 -47.88
N THR A 12 -44.83 -2.63 -48.07
CA THR A 12 -44.09 -3.31 -46.99
C THR A 12 -43.41 -2.27 -46.11
N VAL A 13 -43.90 -2.10 -44.88
CA VAL A 13 -43.24 -1.31 -43.83
C VAL A 13 -42.08 -2.13 -43.27
N PRO A 14 -40.82 -1.63 -43.28
CA PRO A 14 -39.74 -2.34 -42.61
C PRO A 14 -39.92 -2.27 -41.08
N PRO A 15 -39.64 -3.34 -40.33
CA PRO A 15 -39.68 -3.30 -38.89
C PRO A 15 -38.59 -2.35 -38.38
N LEU A 16 -39.00 -1.33 -37.62
CA LEU A 16 -38.12 -0.52 -36.80
C LEU A 16 -37.44 -1.43 -35.77
N ALA A 17 -36.24 -1.90 -36.10
CA ALA A 17 -35.33 -2.47 -35.12
C ALA A 17 -34.99 -1.36 -34.12
N ARG A 18 -35.62 -1.41 -32.94
CA ARG A 18 -35.12 -0.72 -31.75
C ARG A 18 -33.75 -1.30 -31.45
N ALA A 19 -32.71 -0.67 -31.99
CA ALA A 19 -31.38 -0.80 -31.44
C ALA A 19 -31.47 -0.27 -30.00
N ALA A 20 -31.51 -1.18 -29.03
CA ALA A 20 -31.20 -0.81 -27.66
C ALA A 20 -29.80 -0.21 -27.71
N ALA A 21 -29.70 1.11 -27.48
CA ALA A 21 -28.43 1.72 -27.17
C ALA A 21 -27.80 0.89 -26.04
N PRO A 22 -26.51 0.51 -26.12
CA PRO A 22 -25.88 -0.15 -24.99
C PRO A 22 -26.06 0.78 -23.80
N THR A 23 -26.83 0.34 -22.80
CA THR A 23 -26.84 1.00 -21.49
C THR A 23 -25.39 1.01 -21.06
N GLN A 24 -24.77 2.19 -21.08
CA GLN A 24 -23.44 2.41 -20.52
C GLN A 24 -23.50 1.81 -19.11
N SER A 25 -22.80 0.69 -18.91
CA SER A 25 -22.63 0.14 -17.57
C SER A 25 -22.08 1.27 -16.72
N ALA A 26 -22.72 1.57 -15.59
CA ALA A 26 -22.17 2.53 -14.65
C ALA A 26 -20.70 2.18 -14.44
N ASP A 27 -19.81 3.15 -14.66
CA ASP A 27 -18.37 2.91 -14.61
C ASP A 27 -18.02 2.27 -13.26
N SER A 28 -17.25 1.19 -13.29
CA SER A 28 -16.81 0.57 -12.04
C SER A 28 -15.94 1.55 -11.26
N ARG A 29 -15.86 1.38 -9.94
CA ARG A 29 -14.97 2.17 -9.09
C ARG A 29 -13.51 2.10 -9.56
N ALA A 30 -13.09 0.93 -10.04
CA ALA A 30 -11.77 0.76 -10.65
C ALA A 30 -11.57 1.59 -11.94
N ASP A 31 -12.60 1.68 -12.79
CA ASP A 31 -12.54 2.49 -14.02
C ASP A 31 -12.51 3.99 -13.72
N LEU A 32 -13.27 4.43 -12.71
CA LEU A 32 -13.22 5.81 -12.19
C LEU A 32 -11.83 6.15 -11.66
N TYR A 33 -11.28 5.33 -10.78
CA TYR A 33 -9.92 5.52 -10.23
C TYR A 33 -8.85 5.55 -11.32
N ARG A 34 -8.92 4.62 -12.26
CA ARG A 34 -7.97 4.57 -13.39
C ARG A 34 -8.05 5.81 -14.27
N ARG A 35 -9.24 6.33 -14.54
CA ARG A 35 -9.41 7.57 -15.30
C ARG A 35 -8.81 8.76 -14.57
N GLN A 36 -9.04 8.89 -13.27
CA GLN A 36 -8.43 9.94 -12.47
C GLN A 36 -6.91 9.86 -12.42
N LEU A 37 -6.35 8.65 -12.28
CA LEU A 37 -4.89 8.45 -12.31
C LEU A 37 -4.26 9.01 -13.58
N LEU A 38 -4.96 8.88 -14.71
CA LEU A 38 -4.50 9.30 -16.03
C LEU A 38 -4.91 10.74 -16.40
N ALA A 39 -5.90 11.30 -15.71
CA ALA A 39 -6.41 12.64 -15.97
C ALA A 39 -5.32 13.68 -15.68
N GLY A 40 -5.03 14.54 -16.67
CA GLY A 40 -4.09 15.64 -16.53
C GLY A 40 -2.62 15.25 -16.34
N LYS A 41 -2.26 13.95 -16.42
CA LYS A 41 -0.88 13.50 -16.28
C LYS A 41 -0.23 13.24 -17.63
N ASP A 42 0.84 13.98 -17.90
CA ASP A 42 1.69 13.76 -19.07
C ASP A 42 2.68 12.63 -18.81
N VAL A 43 2.17 11.39 -18.83
CA VAL A 43 2.98 10.17 -18.73
C VAL A 43 2.82 9.40 -20.04
N PRO A 44 3.90 8.92 -20.68
CA PRO A 44 3.84 8.26 -21.99
C PRO A 44 3.23 6.84 -21.97
N CYS A 45 2.88 6.33 -20.80
CA CYS A 45 2.29 5.02 -20.62
C CYS A 45 0.83 5.10 -20.14
N ARG A 46 0.06 4.06 -20.47
CA ARG A 46 -1.35 3.94 -20.08
C ARG A 46 -1.67 2.63 -19.39
N THR A 47 -0.76 1.65 -19.40
CA THR A 47 -0.91 0.37 -18.70
C THR A 47 0.28 0.14 -17.77
N ASN A 48 0.09 -0.63 -16.70
CA ASN A 48 1.18 -0.93 -15.77
C ASN A 48 2.38 -1.55 -16.51
N ALA A 49 2.14 -2.48 -17.45
CA ALA A 49 3.20 -3.12 -18.23
C ALA A 49 3.97 -2.13 -19.11
N SER A 50 3.27 -1.20 -19.79
CA SER A 50 3.94 -0.15 -20.57
C SER A 50 4.75 0.82 -19.69
N CYS A 51 4.26 1.14 -18.48
CA CYS A 51 4.98 1.99 -17.54
C CYS A 51 6.22 1.28 -16.98
N ALA A 52 6.11 -0.02 -16.67
CA ALA A 52 7.21 -0.86 -16.24
C ALA A 52 8.33 -0.87 -17.28
N ALA A 53 8.00 -1.18 -18.54
CA ALA A 53 8.98 -1.25 -19.62
C ALA A 53 9.70 0.09 -19.85
N LEU A 54 8.95 1.20 -19.89
CA LEU A 54 9.54 2.53 -20.03
C LEU A 54 10.35 2.95 -18.79
N GLY A 55 9.89 2.58 -17.59
CA GLY A 55 10.56 2.89 -16.33
C GLY A 55 11.91 2.19 -16.21
N VAL A 56 11.96 0.89 -16.53
CA VAL A 56 13.22 0.13 -16.59
C VAL A 56 14.16 0.71 -17.65
N ALA A 57 13.65 1.01 -18.85
CA ALA A 57 14.47 1.62 -19.91
C ALA A 57 15.00 3.02 -19.53
N ALA A 58 14.22 3.81 -18.80
CA ALA A 58 14.66 5.09 -18.26
C ALA A 58 15.74 4.91 -17.19
N LEU A 59 15.59 3.91 -16.32
CA LEU A 59 16.55 3.60 -15.26
C LEU A 59 17.89 3.14 -15.84
N ASP A 60 17.86 2.26 -16.86
CA ASP A 60 19.06 1.77 -17.56
C ASP A 60 19.79 2.89 -18.29
N ALA A 61 19.04 3.85 -18.83
CA ALA A 61 19.60 5.05 -19.47
C ALA A 61 20.02 6.14 -18.47
N GLY A 62 19.96 5.88 -17.15
CA GLY A 62 20.34 6.85 -16.11
C GLY A 62 19.38 8.03 -15.94
N ARG A 63 18.19 8.00 -16.57
CA ARG A 63 17.15 9.03 -16.41
C ARG A 63 16.31 8.73 -15.16
N ILE A 64 16.93 8.91 -13.99
CA ILE A 64 16.35 8.50 -12.70
C ILE A 64 15.01 9.19 -12.40
N LYS A 65 14.89 10.49 -12.73
CA LYS A 65 13.64 11.24 -12.51
C LYS A 65 12.49 10.69 -13.34
N ASP A 66 12.74 10.36 -14.61
CA ASP A 66 11.74 9.73 -15.48
C ASP A 66 11.36 8.35 -14.95
N ALA A 67 12.34 7.55 -14.53
CA ALA A 67 12.12 6.24 -13.94
C ALA A 67 11.25 6.32 -12.68
N GLN A 68 11.51 7.28 -11.78
CA GLN A 68 10.67 7.53 -10.60
C GLN A 68 9.21 7.78 -10.99
N THR A 69 8.95 8.69 -11.94
CA THR A 69 7.59 9.00 -12.39
C THR A 69 6.91 7.79 -13.04
N LEU A 70 7.62 7.07 -13.91
CA LEU A 70 7.09 5.92 -14.64
C LEU A 70 6.78 4.74 -13.72
N VAL A 71 7.68 4.43 -12.79
CA VAL A 71 7.49 3.33 -11.83
C VAL A 71 6.45 3.68 -10.77
N ALA A 72 6.31 4.95 -10.39
CA ALA A 72 5.19 5.39 -9.54
C ALA A 72 3.84 5.18 -10.26
N MET A 73 3.76 5.54 -11.54
CA MET A 73 2.57 5.28 -12.35
C MET A 73 2.32 3.77 -12.56
N GLU A 74 3.36 2.97 -12.75
CA GLU A 74 3.24 1.51 -12.81
C GLU A 74 2.54 0.96 -11.56
N ALA A 75 3.00 1.37 -10.37
CA ALA A 75 2.42 0.94 -9.10
C ALA A 75 0.93 1.31 -9.01
N SER A 76 0.58 2.57 -9.26
CA SER A 76 -0.82 3.01 -9.21
C SER A 76 -1.73 2.26 -10.20
N LEU A 77 -1.25 1.99 -11.43
CA LEU A 77 -2.02 1.23 -12.42
C LEU A 77 -2.12 -0.27 -12.08
N ALA A 78 -1.11 -0.84 -11.41
CA ALA A 78 -1.18 -2.20 -10.88
C ALA A 78 -2.24 -2.32 -9.79
N GLU A 79 -2.36 -1.31 -8.93
CA GLU A 79 -3.39 -1.25 -7.88
C GLU A 79 -4.79 -1.03 -8.44
N ALA A 80 -4.94 -0.18 -9.45
CA ALA A 80 -6.21 -0.05 -10.17
C ALA A 80 -6.65 -1.40 -10.77
N THR A 81 -5.70 -2.21 -11.27
CA THR A 81 -5.99 -3.56 -11.75
C THR A 81 -6.42 -4.49 -10.61
N ALA A 82 -5.78 -4.38 -9.43
CA ALA A 82 -6.16 -5.18 -8.26
C ALA A 82 -7.57 -4.83 -7.78
N LEU A 83 -7.92 -3.54 -7.79
CA LEU A 83 -9.27 -3.07 -7.47
C LEU A 83 -10.30 -3.64 -8.45
N GLN A 84 -10.03 -3.59 -9.75
CA GLN A 84 -10.91 -4.18 -10.77
C GLN A 84 -11.09 -5.69 -10.60
N ALA A 85 -10.01 -6.39 -10.28
CA ALA A 85 -10.03 -7.83 -10.05
C ALA A 85 -10.81 -8.22 -8.78
N ALA A 86 -10.78 -7.37 -7.75
CA ALA A 86 -11.56 -7.54 -6.53
C ALA A 86 -13.05 -7.27 -6.76
N ASP A 87 -13.37 -6.19 -7.48
CA ASP A 87 -14.76 -5.82 -7.80
C ASP A 87 -15.46 -6.88 -8.69
N THR A 88 -14.69 -7.67 -9.45
CA THR A 88 -15.20 -8.72 -10.37
C THR A 88 -15.10 -10.15 -9.82
N ASP A 89 -14.65 -10.32 -8.57
CA ASP A 89 -14.39 -11.61 -7.92
C ASP A 89 -13.69 -12.62 -8.85
N ALA A 90 -12.59 -12.19 -9.48
CA ALA A 90 -11.87 -12.97 -10.48
C ALA A 90 -10.52 -13.46 -9.93
N PRO A 91 -10.42 -14.68 -9.37
CA PRO A 91 -9.22 -15.14 -8.65
C PRO A 91 -7.93 -15.11 -9.47
N LYS A 92 -8.01 -15.45 -10.77
CA LYS A 92 -6.87 -15.37 -11.69
C LYS A 92 -6.40 -13.93 -11.92
N ALA A 93 -7.35 -12.99 -12.02
CA ALA A 93 -7.03 -11.57 -12.18
C ALA A 93 -6.42 -11.00 -10.89
N LEU A 94 -6.89 -11.44 -9.71
CA LEU A 94 -6.33 -11.06 -8.42
C LEU A 94 -4.89 -11.53 -8.25
N SER A 95 -4.58 -12.78 -8.63
CA SER A 95 -3.21 -13.31 -8.60
C SER A 95 -2.28 -12.53 -9.54
N SER A 96 -2.73 -12.24 -10.77
CA SER A 96 -2.00 -11.39 -11.72
C SER A 96 -1.76 -9.98 -11.19
N ALA A 97 -2.77 -9.36 -10.55
CA ALA A 97 -2.64 -8.03 -9.98
C ALA A 97 -1.67 -7.99 -8.80
N ARG A 98 -1.71 -8.99 -7.91
CA ARG A 98 -0.73 -9.14 -6.81
C ARG A 98 0.71 -9.22 -7.34
N ALA A 99 0.94 -10.02 -8.37
CA ALA A 99 2.26 -10.14 -9.00
C ALA A 99 2.74 -8.79 -9.57
N ARG A 100 1.85 -8.01 -10.20
CA ARG A 100 2.16 -6.68 -10.74
C ARG A 100 2.50 -5.66 -9.67
N ILE A 101 1.78 -5.66 -8.54
CA ILE A 101 2.10 -4.79 -7.40
C ILE A 101 3.47 -5.16 -6.84
N ALA A 102 3.76 -6.45 -6.66
CA ALA A 102 5.06 -6.91 -6.18
C ALA A 102 6.20 -6.51 -7.13
N MET A 103 6.03 -6.63 -8.45
CA MET A 103 7.04 -6.16 -9.41
C MET A 103 7.22 -4.64 -9.38
N ALA A 104 6.14 -3.86 -9.25
CA ALA A 104 6.25 -2.42 -9.14
C ALA A 104 7.05 -2.01 -7.89
N LEU A 105 6.90 -2.73 -6.77
CA LEU A 105 7.74 -2.56 -5.59
C LEU A 105 9.22 -2.90 -5.85
N VAL A 106 9.50 -3.96 -6.63
CA VAL A 106 10.88 -4.27 -7.06
C VAL A 106 11.47 -3.12 -7.88
N HIS A 107 10.73 -2.60 -8.85
CA HIS A 107 11.20 -1.47 -9.66
C HIS A 107 11.39 -0.20 -8.81
N GLN A 108 10.54 0.06 -7.80
CA GLN A 108 10.77 1.14 -6.85
C GLN A 108 12.08 0.94 -6.07
N GLY A 109 12.36 -0.29 -5.64
CA GLY A 109 13.63 -0.65 -5.01
C GLY A 109 14.83 -0.41 -5.91
N ASP A 110 14.73 -0.75 -7.20
CA ASP A 110 15.79 -0.52 -8.18
C ASP A 110 16.08 0.98 -8.40
N VAL A 111 15.03 1.81 -8.40
CA VAL A 111 15.16 3.27 -8.45
C VAL A 111 15.89 3.79 -7.21
N GLN A 112 15.52 3.33 -6.01
CA GLN A 112 16.20 3.72 -4.77
C GLN A 112 17.65 3.25 -4.75
N LEU A 113 17.94 2.06 -5.28
CA LEU A 113 19.28 1.54 -5.41
C LEU A 113 20.15 2.43 -6.29
N LYS A 114 19.62 2.91 -7.43
CA LYS A 114 20.33 3.85 -8.31
C LYS A 114 20.56 5.23 -7.67
N LEU A 115 19.69 5.63 -6.75
CA LEU A 115 19.87 6.84 -5.94
C LEU A 115 20.89 6.66 -4.79
N GLY A 116 21.40 5.44 -4.58
CA GLY A 116 22.28 5.12 -3.45
C GLY A 116 21.54 5.02 -2.11
N ALA A 117 20.21 5.07 -2.10
CA ALA A 117 19.38 4.97 -0.91
C ALA A 117 19.18 3.50 -0.51
N LEU A 118 20.26 2.84 -0.05
CA LEU A 118 20.28 1.42 0.27
C LEU A 118 19.19 0.97 1.27
N PRO A 119 18.93 1.68 2.39
CA PRO A 119 17.82 1.33 3.29
C PRO A 119 16.47 1.35 2.58
N ASN A 120 16.20 2.36 1.75
CA ASN A 120 14.95 2.46 0.99
C ASN A 120 14.80 1.34 -0.03
N ALA A 121 15.87 1.01 -0.75
CA ALA A 121 15.89 -0.11 -1.69
C ALA A 121 15.54 -1.42 -0.98
N ARG A 122 16.20 -1.71 0.15
CA ARG A 122 15.88 -2.88 0.98
C ARG A 122 14.44 -2.86 1.49
N ALA A 123 13.92 -1.72 1.92
CA ALA A 123 12.54 -1.59 2.38
C ALA A 123 11.53 -1.99 1.27
N TYR A 124 11.74 -1.51 0.05
CA TYR A 124 10.89 -1.89 -1.09
C TYR A 124 11.00 -3.38 -1.44
N TYR A 125 12.20 -3.94 -1.51
CA TYR A 125 12.37 -5.37 -1.80
C TYR A 125 11.77 -6.25 -0.70
N ARG A 126 12.00 -5.91 0.58
CA ARG A 126 11.38 -6.64 1.71
C ARG A 126 9.86 -6.51 1.73
N THR A 127 9.33 -5.36 1.32
CA THR A 127 7.87 -5.19 1.15
C THR A 127 7.34 -6.12 0.05
N ALA A 128 8.03 -6.24 -1.08
CA ALA A 128 7.65 -7.19 -2.13
C ALA A 128 7.75 -8.65 -1.66
N LEU A 129 8.77 -8.99 -0.88
CA LEU A 129 8.94 -10.32 -0.27
C LEU A 129 7.79 -10.66 0.70
N ALA A 130 7.41 -9.73 1.58
CA ALA A 130 6.35 -9.93 2.56
C ALA A 130 4.99 -10.23 1.90
N ARG A 131 4.73 -9.71 0.69
CA ARG A 131 3.52 -10.07 -0.08
C ARG A 131 3.48 -11.55 -0.44
N GLY A 132 4.63 -12.20 -0.63
CA GLY A 132 4.72 -13.63 -0.87
C GLY A 132 4.26 -14.45 0.34
N ASP A 133 4.58 -13.98 1.54
CA ASP A 133 4.17 -14.63 2.80
C ASP A 133 2.65 -14.53 3.03
N ASP A 134 2.03 -13.43 2.58
CA ASP A 134 0.57 -13.26 2.62
C ASP A 134 -0.17 -14.21 1.66
N TYR A 135 0.50 -14.68 0.60
CA TYR A 135 -0.11 -15.50 -0.46
C TYR A 135 0.84 -16.63 -0.94
N PRO A 136 1.19 -17.60 -0.07
CA PRO A 136 2.29 -18.55 -0.31
C PRO A 136 2.05 -19.53 -1.49
N HIS A 137 0.81 -19.64 -1.98
CA HIS A 137 0.44 -20.54 -3.09
C HIS A 137 0.18 -19.80 -4.41
N ASP A 138 0.47 -18.50 -4.48
CA ASP A 138 0.28 -17.70 -5.68
C ASP A 138 1.49 -17.80 -6.63
N VAL A 139 1.37 -18.67 -7.64
CA VAL A 139 2.47 -18.96 -8.59
C VAL A 139 2.91 -17.73 -9.40
N LEU A 140 1.98 -16.84 -9.77
CA LEU A 140 2.33 -15.64 -10.54
C LEU A 140 3.11 -14.66 -9.67
N LEU A 141 2.69 -14.51 -8.40
CA LEU A 141 3.40 -13.69 -7.42
C LEU A 141 4.81 -14.24 -7.14
N GLY A 142 4.97 -15.57 -7.13
CA GLY A 142 6.26 -16.22 -6.86
C GLY A 142 7.41 -15.74 -7.76
N ARG A 143 7.15 -15.37 -9.02
CA ARG A 143 8.18 -14.81 -9.92
C ARG A 143 8.64 -13.43 -9.46
N ALA A 144 7.70 -12.58 -9.07
CA ALA A 144 8.01 -11.24 -8.58
C ALA A 144 8.76 -11.28 -7.24
N VAL A 145 8.36 -12.20 -6.35
CA VAL A 145 9.03 -12.47 -5.08
C VAL A 145 10.45 -13.00 -5.31
N GLY A 146 10.65 -13.86 -6.32
CA GLY A 146 11.99 -14.32 -6.71
C GLY A 146 12.90 -13.17 -7.14
N ALA A 147 12.41 -12.26 -7.99
CA ALA A 147 13.16 -11.07 -8.40
C ALA A 147 13.47 -10.16 -7.19
N ALA A 148 12.49 -9.94 -6.30
CA ALA A 148 12.70 -9.17 -5.07
C ALA A 148 13.79 -9.78 -4.19
N ARG A 149 13.81 -11.11 -4.07
CA ARG A 149 14.81 -11.85 -3.28
C ARG A 149 16.21 -11.65 -3.84
N GLU A 150 16.38 -11.88 -5.14
CA GLU A 150 17.67 -11.70 -5.82
C GLU A 150 18.22 -10.28 -5.61
N ARG A 151 17.37 -9.26 -5.83
CA ARG A 151 17.76 -7.86 -5.63
C ARG A 151 18.08 -7.54 -4.18
N PHE A 152 17.27 -8.02 -3.24
CA PHE A 152 17.53 -7.86 -1.82
C PHE A 152 18.86 -8.47 -1.41
N GLU A 153 19.13 -9.73 -1.76
CA GLU A 153 20.34 -10.46 -1.38
C GLU A 153 21.62 -9.76 -1.89
N SER A 154 21.56 -9.14 -3.08
CA SER A 154 22.67 -8.38 -3.65
C SER A 154 23.10 -7.13 -2.84
N ILE A 155 22.24 -6.64 -1.94
CA ILE A 155 22.49 -5.46 -1.10
C ILE A 155 22.21 -5.69 0.40
N ALA A 156 21.85 -6.90 0.80
CA ALA A 156 21.34 -7.20 2.14
C ALA A 156 22.34 -6.83 3.26
N HIS A 157 23.63 -6.92 2.99
CA HIS A 157 24.73 -6.69 3.93
C HIS A 157 25.40 -5.32 3.78
N LYS A 158 25.01 -4.51 2.79
CA LYS A 158 25.68 -3.24 2.47
C LYS A 158 25.10 -2.11 3.31
N ASP A 159 25.92 -1.40 4.08
CA ASP A 159 25.53 -0.22 4.86
C ASP A 159 24.22 -0.43 5.64
N VAL A 160 24.16 -1.54 6.37
CA VAL A 160 22.98 -1.90 7.18
C VAL A 160 22.95 -1.02 8.42
N VAL A 161 21.81 -0.37 8.65
CA VAL A 161 21.61 0.43 9.86
C VAL A 161 21.35 -0.50 11.05
N SER A 162 22.30 -0.57 11.97
CA SER A 162 22.16 -1.33 13.21
C SER A 162 21.46 -0.50 14.29
N GLY A 163 20.35 -1.00 14.83
CA GLY A 163 19.61 -0.33 15.91
C GLY A 163 18.86 0.93 15.46
N LEU A 164 18.50 1.78 16.42
CA LEU A 164 17.86 3.07 16.16
C LEU A 164 18.93 4.15 15.93
N PRO A 165 18.90 4.90 14.80
CA PRO A 165 19.83 5.99 14.56
C PRO A 165 19.71 7.12 15.60
N PRO A 166 20.79 7.89 15.83
CA PRO A 166 20.80 8.97 16.83
C PRO A 166 19.86 10.13 16.48
N ASP A 167 19.56 10.34 15.20
CA ASP A 167 18.61 11.37 14.74
C ASP A 167 17.16 10.85 14.66
N GLY A 168 16.95 9.58 15.03
CA GLY A 168 15.69 8.87 14.93
C GLY A 168 15.58 7.97 13.70
N ALA A 169 14.49 7.23 13.65
CA ALA A 169 14.15 6.30 12.58
C ALA A 169 12.74 6.58 12.06
N ARG A 170 12.51 6.31 10.79
CA ARG A 170 11.18 6.25 10.19
C ARG A 170 10.96 4.86 9.63
N PHE A 171 10.04 4.13 10.21
CA PHE A 171 9.63 2.82 9.72
C PHE A 171 8.34 2.96 8.92
N ARG A 172 8.28 2.35 7.74
CA ARG A 172 7.10 2.42 6.86
C ARG A 172 6.64 1.04 6.42
N ARG A 173 5.33 0.91 6.25
CA ARG A 173 4.69 -0.28 5.67
C ARG A 173 3.83 0.18 4.50
N TYR A 174 4.06 -0.43 3.33
CA TYR A 174 3.27 -0.13 2.15
C TYR A 174 1.86 -0.72 2.26
N MET A 175 0.87 0.12 2.03
CA MET A 175 -0.53 -0.29 2.00
C MET A 175 -0.96 -0.51 0.55
N LEU A 176 -1.87 0.33 0.03
CA LEU A 176 -2.28 0.39 -1.36
C LEU A 176 -2.60 1.86 -1.72
N PHE A 177 -2.77 2.13 -3.00
CA PHE A 177 -3.15 3.44 -3.57
C PHE A 177 -2.13 4.53 -3.23
N GLY A 178 -0.84 4.16 -3.22
CA GLY A 178 0.26 5.04 -2.82
C GLY A 178 0.33 5.37 -1.33
N ALA A 179 -0.55 4.79 -0.51
CA ALA A 179 -0.60 5.05 0.92
C ALA A 179 0.39 4.18 1.71
N TRP A 180 0.83 4.71 2.85
CA TRP A 180 1.77 4.07 3.75
C TRP A 180 1.32 4.26 5.19
N ASN A 181 1.52 3.24 6.02
CA ASN A 181 1.61 3.46 7.45
C ASN A 181 3.03 3.89 7.78
N SER A 182 3.19 4.81 8.73
CA SER A 182 4.48 5.28 9.22
C SER A 182 4.56 5.23 10.73
N ILE A 183 5.76 4.95 11.23
CA ILE A 183 6.12 5.06 12.64
C ILE A 183 7.45 5.80 12.72
N ASP A 184 7.40 7.04 13.17
CA ASP A 184 8.57 7.85 13.49
C ASP A 184 9.01 7.54 14.92
N VAL A 185 10.29 7.23 15.12
CA VAL A 185 10.90 6.97 16.42
C VAL A 185 12.01 7.99 16.63
N LYS A 186 11.81 8.93 17.56
CA LYS A 186 12.74 10.05 17.81
C LYS A 186 13.29 9.98 19.23
N PRO A 187 14.60 10.04 19.46
CA PRO A 187 15.13 10.11 20.81
C PRO A 187 14.70 11.40 21.50
N VAL A 188 14.36 11.32 22.79
CA VAL A 188 13.94 12.49 23.56
C VAL A 188 15.14 13.16 24.21
N ARG A 189 15.40 14.41 23.83
CA ARG A 189 16.52 15.20 24.36
C ARG A 189 16.45 15.27 25.89
N GLY A 190 17.55 14.92 26.54
CA GLY A 190 17.67 14.93 28.01
C GLY A 190 17.07 13.71 28.73
N ARG A 191 16.42 12.77 28.03
CA ARG A 191 15.89 11.53 28.62
C ARG A 191 16.55 10.32 27.98
N HIS A 192 17.67 9.86 28.56
CA HIS A 192 18.41 8.73 28.03
C HIS A 192 17.55 7.46 27.91
N GLY A 193 17.61 6.82 26.74
CA GLY A 193 16.88 5.60 26.41
C GLY A 193 15.37 5.77 26.24
N VAL A 194 14.85 7.00 26.27
CA VAL A 194 13.43 7.32 26.01
C VAL A 194 13.28 7.82 24.59
N TYR A 195 12.29 7.29 23.89
CA TYR A 195 11.94 7.67 22.52
C TYR A 195 10.51 8.19 22.47
N ARG A 196 10.26 9.19 21.65
CA ARG A 196 8.92 9.55 21.19
C ARG A 196 8.61 8.74 19.95
N ILE A 197 7.48 8.07 19.97
CA ILE A 197 6.90 7.41 18.80
C ILE A 197 5.72 8.24 18.33
N ASP A 198 5.69 8.54 17.04
CA ASP A 198 4.54 9.10 16.34
C ASP A 198 4.18 8.14 15.20
N GLY A 199 3.02 7.50 15.29
CA GLY A 199 2.50 6.55 14.32
C GLY A 199 1.32 7.13 13.56
N ASP A 200 1.35 7.00 12.23
CA ASP A 200 0.24 7.33 11.34
C ASP A 200 -0.20 6.04 10.62
N PHE A 201 -1.45 5.67 10.80
CA PHE A 201 -2.02 4.44 10.27
C PHE A 201 -3.19 4.76 9.36
N VAL A 202 -3.24 4.09 8.22
CA VAL A 202 -4.26 4.31 7.20
C VAL A 202 -4.85 2.99 6.73
N TYR A 203 -6.16 2.99 6.51
CA TYR A 203 -6.85 1.98 5.75
C TYR A 203 -7.30 2.62 4.42
N PRO A 204 -6.50 2.48 3.35
CA PRO A 204 -6.76 3.17 2.09
C PRO A 204 -7.93 2.53 1.35
N MET A 205 -8.73 3.38 0.71
CA MET A 205 -9.94 3.03 -0.02
C MET A 205 -10.03 3.88 -1.29
N VAL A 206 -10.92 3.48 -2.18
CA VAL A 206 -11.38 4.32 -3.28
C VAL A 206 -12.86 4.60 -3.03
N ASP A 207 -13.24 5.87 -3.12
CA ASP A 207 -14.62 6.29 -2.91
C ASP A 207 -15.52 6.02 -4.14
N ALA A 208 -16.78 6.45 -4.07
CA ALA A 208 -17.74 6.26 -5.15
C ALA A 208 -17.44 7.11 -6.40
N GLN A 209 -16.62 8.14 -6.27
CA GLN A 209 -16.20 9.03 -7.35
C GLN A 209 -14.91 8.53 -8.02
N GLY A 210 -14.22 7.56 -7.41
CA GLY A 210 -12.94 7.03 -7.86
C GLY A 210 -11.74 7.67 -7.18
N GLU A 211 -11.93 8.59 -6.23
CA GLU A 211 -10.84 9.29 -5.55
C GLU A 211 -10.27 8.41 -4.42
N PRO A 212 -8.93 8.45 -4.20
CA PRO A 212 -8.33 7.87 -3.02
C PRO A 212 -8.86 8.52 -1.74
N SER A 213 -9.31 7.69 -0.81
CA SER A 213 -9.69 8.10 0.55
C SER A 213 -9.05 7.14 1.55
N ALA A 214 -9.09 7.46 2.84
CA ALA A 214 -8.62 6.56 3.87
C ALA A 214 -9.33 6.81 5.19
N ASN A 215 -9.57 5.75 5.93
CA ASN A 215 -9.75 5.88 7.37
C ASN A 215 -8.36 6.01 8.00
N VAL A 216 -8.26 6.82 9.05
CA VAL A 216 -6.99 7.14 9.68
C VAL A 216 -7.01 6.80 11.16
N GLY A 217 -5.83 6.59 11.74
CA GLY A 217 -5.61 6.49 13.17
C GLY A 217 -4.20 6.93 13.49
N ASP A 218 -4.00 7.56 14.64
CA ASP A 218 -2.71 8.05 15.08
C ASP A 218 -2.36 7.52 16.47
N LEU A 219 -1.06 7.43 16.73
CA LEU A 219 -0.52 7.05 18.03
C LEU A 219 0.66 7.96 18.37
N SER A 220 0.59 8.68 19.48
CA SER A 220 1.76 9.39 20.01
C SER A 220 2.08 8.92 21.42
N ALA A 221 3.31 8.46 21.64
CA ALA A 221 3.73 7.91 22.94
C ALA A 221 5.22 8.11 23.23
N TYR A 222 5.57 8.34 24.49
CA TYR A 222 6.92 8.16 25.00
C TYR A 222 7.13 6.71 25.42
N VAL A 223 8.18 6.07 24.93
CA VAL A 223 8.48 4.66 25.19
C VAL A 223 9.92 4.43 25.62
N ARG A 224 10.16 3.25 26.21
CA ARG A 224 11.48 2.65 26.34
C ARG A 224 11.45 1.25 25.72
N PHE A 225 12.49 0.91 24.95
CA PHE A 225 12.66 -0.45 24.44
C PHE A 225 13.38 -1.31 25.47
N PHE A 226 12.69 -2.29 26.03
CA PHE A 226 13.26 -3.30 26.92
C PHE A 226 13.53 -4.58 26.13
N GLY A 227 14.81 -4.89 25.87
CA GLY A 227 15.17 -6.04 25.04
C GLY A 227 14.63 -5.93 23.61
N GLY A 228 14.59 -4.72 23.05
CA GLY A 228 14.04 -4.46 21.71
C GLY A 228 12.52 -4.36 21.64
N VAL A 229 11.81 -4.42 22.78
CA VAL A 229 10.34 -4.36 22.83
C VAL A 229 9.86 -3.12 23.59
N ALA A 230 8.97 -2.35 22.97
CA ALA A 230 8.19 -1.29 23.60
C ALA A 230 6.70 -1.68 23.57
N ARG A 231 5.95 -1.36 24.63
CA ARG A 231 4.53 -1.70 24.75
C ARG A 231 3.76 -0.46 25.19
N VAL A 232 2.75 -0.09 24.43
CA VAL A 232 1.95 1.12 24.62
C VAL A 232 0.51 0.71 24.91
N PRO A 233 0.08 0.74 26.18
CA PRO A 233 -1.33 0.66 26.52
C PRO A 233 -2.04 1.88 25.94
N VAL A 234 -2.97 1.64 25.03
CA VAL A 234 -3.82 2.70 24.52
C VAL A 234 -4.98 2.83 25.49
N ILE A 235 -5.01 3.97 26.17
CA ILE A 235 -6.09 4.39 27.05
C ILE A 235 -6.71 5.62 26.40
N GLU A 236 -8.02 5.80 26.53
CA GLU A 236 -8.68 7.04 26.11
C GLU A 236 -8.06 8.19 26.91
N THR A 237 -7.15 8.93 26.29
CA THR A 237 -6.68 10.19 26.83
C THR A 237 -7.54 11.29 26.26
N ASN A 238 -8.29 11.96 27.13
CA ASN A 238 -9.09 13.16 26.82
C ASN A 238 -8.22 14.37 26.41
N GLY A 239 -6.99 14.16 25.92
CA GLY A 239 -6.03 15.20 25.59
C GLY A 239 -5.08 14.76 24.48
N SER A 240 -4.51 15.75 23.78
CA SER A 240 -3.58 15.60 22.65
C SER A 240 -2.13 15.33 23.07
N ALA A 241 -1.88 15.07 24.37
CA ALA A 241 -0.54 14.82 24.88
C ALA A 241 -0.11 13.37 24.56
N PRO A 242 1.17 13.12 24.22
CA PRO A 242 1.67 11.77 24.02
C PRO A 242 1.50 10.91 25.28
N LEU A 243 1.10 9.65 25.10
CA LEU A 243 1.00 8.66 26.17
C LEU A 243 2.37 8.42 26.83
N ASP A 244 2.44 8.31 28.16
CA ASP A 244 3.67 7.85 28.82
C ASP A 244 3.65 6.32 28.98
N ALA A 245 4.34 5.63 28.08
CA ALA A 245 4.51 4.19 28.03
C ALA A 245 5.98 3.79 28.27
N THR A 246 6.66 4.47 29.19
CA THR A 246 8.06 4.18 29.53
C THR A 246 8.25 3.06 30.56
N ALA A 247 7.15 2.58 31.16
CA ALA A 247 7.16 1.46 32.10
C ALA A 247 7.29 0.11 31.38
N LYS A 248 8.02 -0.84 31.99
CA LYS A 248 8.14 -2.20 31.46
C LYS A 248 6.87 -2.99 31.76
N ILE A 249 6.13 -3.35 30.72
CA ILE A 249 4.98 -4.26 30.81
C ILE A 249 5.46 -5.65 30.42
N VAL A 250 5.37 -6.62 31.33
CA VAL A 250 5.77 -8.01 31.06
C VAL A 250 4.54 -8.91 30.88
N ASN A 251 3.52 -8.71 31.70
CA ASN A 251 2.28 -9.48 31.68
C ASN A 251 1.29 -8.89 30.65
N LEU A 252 0.92 -9.68 29.65
CA LEU A 252 -0.02 -9.32 28.59
C LEU A 252 -1.45 -9.84 28.83
N ALA A 253 -1.65 -10.72 29.82
CA ALA A 253 -2.95 -11.29 30.16
C ALA A 253 -4.08 -10.25 30.34
N PRO A 254 -3.83 -9.00 30.83
CA PRO A 254 -4.88 -7.98 30.91
C PRO A 254 -5.42 -7.46 29.57
N TYR A 255 -4.80 -7.82 28.44
CA TYR A 255 -5.15 -7.37 27.10
C TYR A 255 -5.58 -8.54 26.19
N GLU A 256 -5.11 -9.75 26.45
CA GLU A 256 -5.44 -10.91 25.62
C GLU A 256 -6.95 -11.20 25.61
N HIS A 257 -7.52 -11.29 24.41
CA HIS A 257 -8.95 -11.56 24.18
C HIS A 257 -9.90 -10.56 24.87
N ARG A 258 -9.44 -9.32 25.05
CA ARG A 258 -10.23 -8.23 25.61
C ARG A 258 -10.69 -7.26 24.53
N ASP A 259 -12.00 -7.11 24.41
CA ASP A 259 -12.61 -6.21 23.41
C ASP A 259 -12.58 -4.73 23.83
N ASP A 260 -12.35 -4.47 25.12
CA ASP A 260 -12.36 -3.16 25.78
C ASP A 260 -10.95 -2.61 26.08
N ARG A 261 -9.90 -3.29 25.59
CA ARG A 261 -8.51 -2.94 25.88
C ARG A 261 -7.70 -2.98 24.59
N CYS A 262 -6.73 -2.08 24.50
CA CYS A 262 -5.74 -2.08 23.44
C CYS A 262 -4.33 -1.89 24.02
N LEU A 263 -3.39 -2.70 23.53
CA LEU A 263 -1.96 -2.51 23.73
C LEU A 263 -1.25 -2.72 22.40
N ILE A 264 -0.45 -1.72 22.01
CA ILE A 264 0.40 -1.79 20.83
C ILE A 264 1.80 -2.22 21.27
N GLU A 265 2.23 -3.39 20.82
CA GLU A 265 3.58 -3.92 21.00
C GLU A 265 4.43 -3.60 19.76
N LEU A 266 5.54 -2.90 19.96
CA LEU A 266 6.52 -2.55 18.94
C LEU A 266 7.82 -3.33 19.21
N ARG A 267 8.29 -4.08 18.21
CA ARG A 267 9.44 -4.98 18.34
C ARG A 267 10.49 -4.70 17.27
N LEU A 268 11.70 -4.36 17.71
CA LEU A 268 12.88 -4.33 16.86
C LEU A 268 13.38 -5.77 16.70
N VAL A 269 12.94 -6.44 15.63
CA VAL A 269 13.17 -7.89 15.42
C VAL A 269 14.49 -8.18 14.72
N GLU A 270 14.86 -7.34 13.75
CA GLU A 270 16.07 -7.43 12.94
C GLU A 270 16.53 -6.00 12.62
N PRO A 271 17.78 -5.80 12.16
CA PRO A 271 18.20 -4.50 11.65
C PRO A 271 17.19 -3.96 10.64
N GLU A 272 16.85 -2.67 10.78
CA GLU A 272 15.93 -1.96 9.88
C GLU A 272 14.49 -2.49 9.84
N THR A 273 14.09 -3.34 10.80
CA THR A 273 12.78 -3.99 10.81
C THR A 273 12.08 -3.79 12.15
N LEU A 274 10.84 -3.29 12.08
CA LEU A 274 9.95 -3.10 13.21
C LEU A 274 8.68 -3.91 13.00
N ASP A 275 8.43 -4.90 13.86
CA ASP A 275 7.16 -5.62 13.90
C ASP A 275 6.23 -4.96 14.92
N VAL A 276 4.99 -4.74 14.50
CA VAL A 276 3.94 -4.14 15.33
C VAL A 276 2.80 -5.12 15.49
N ARG A 277 2.32 -5.28 16.73
CA ARG A 277 1.20 -6.16 17.07
C ARG A 277 0.28 -5.49 18.07
N THR A 278 -1.01 -5.67 17.84
CA THR A 278 -2.08 -5.23 18.72
C THR A 278 -2.49 -6.40 19.61
N HIS A 279 -2.53 -6.16 20.91
CA HIS A 279 -3.10 -7.06 21.90
C HIS A 279 -4.43 -6.49 22.39
N GLY A 280 -5.46 -7.33 22.41
CA GLY A 280 -6.84 -6.92 22.67
C GLY A 280 -7.56 -6.59 21.37
N SER A 281 -8.29 -5.47 21.36
CA SER A 281 -9.14 -5.07 20.24
C SER A 281 -8.57 -3.86 19.49
N PRO A 282 -8.37 -3.95 18.16
CA PRO A 282 -8.03 -2.79 17.33
C PRO A 282 -9.03 -1.64 17.46
N GLN A 283 -10.32 -1.94 17.68
CA GLN A 283 -11.36 -0.94 17.89
C GLN A 283 -11.15 -0.18 19.20
N ALA A 284 -10.69 -0.86 20.25
CA ALA A 284 -10.35 -0.23 21.52
C ALA A 284 -9.09 0.65 21.45
N CYS A 285 -8.32 0.59 20.37
CA CYS A 285 -7.20 1.50 20.14
C CYS A 285 -7.66 2.91 19.71
N GLY A 286 -8.96 3.11 19.43
CA GLY A 286 -9.49 4.40 18.98
C GLY A 286 -9.07 4.78 17.56
N PHE A 287 -8.50 3.85 16.78
CA PHE A 287 -8.22 4.07 15.37
C PHE A 287 -9.50 4.06 14.55
N GLY A 288 -9.48 4.71 13.38
CA GLY A 288 -10.60 4.71 12.45
C GLY A 288 -11.02 3.29 12.00
N HIS A 289 -12.19 3.21 11.38
CA HIS A 289 -12.75 1.93 10.93
C HIS A 289 -11.77 1.14 10.02
N ASN A 290 -11.54 -0.15 10.33
CA ASN A 290 -10.57 -1.04 9.68
C ASN A 290 -9.10 -0.60 9.74
N VAL A 291 -8.77 0.44 10.50
CA VAL A 291 -7.39 0.87 10.67
C VAL A 291 -6.71 -0.03 11.71
N SER A 292 -5.54 -0.53 11.37
CA SER A 292 -4.69 -1.30 12.27
C SER A 292 -3.24 -0.88 12.13
N ALA A 293 -2.54 -0.86 13.26
CA ALA A 293 -1.09 -0.67 13.33
C ALA A 293 -0.31 -1.96 13.04
N ASP A 294 -0.99 -3.11 12.93
CA ASP A 294 -0.33 -4.40 12.83
C ASP A 294 0.45 -4.57 11.53
N GLY A 295 1.59 -5.23 11.66
CA GLY A 295 2.38 -5.68 10.53
C GLY A 295 3.86 -5.38 10.69
N ARG A 296 4.59 -5.65 9.61
CA ARG A 296 6.02 -5.43 9.52
C ARG A 296 6.31 -4.13 8.80
N TYR A 297 7.15 -3.30 9.41
CA TYR A 297 7.57 -2.01 8.91
C TYR A 297 9.09 -2.03 8.66
N PHE A 298 9.52 -1.34 7.62
CA PHE A 298 10.94 -1.28 7.23
C PHE A 298 11.47 0.14 7.34
N LEU A 299 12.72 0.28 7.78
CA LEU A 299 13.38 1.57 7.88
C LEU A 299 13.47 2.21 6.49
N MET A 300 13.02 3.46 6.39
CA MET A 300 13.23 4.31 5.23
C MET A 300 13.90 5.61 5.67
N THR A 301 14.90 6.02 4.90
CA THR A 301 15.70 7.22 5.11
C THR A 301 15.41 8.25 4.02
N GLY A 302 15.42 9.53 4.38
CA GLY A 302 15.07 10.62 3.44
C GLY A 302 13.56 10.83 3.33
N SER A 303 13.19 12.04 2.92
CA SER A 303 11.81 12.51 2.69
C SER A 303 11.40 12.31 1.24
#